data_AF-A0A518H6A6-F1
#
_entry.id   AF-A0A518H6A6-F1
#
_cell.length_a   1.000
_cell.length_b   1.000
_cell.length_c   1.000
_cell.angle_alpha   90.00
_cell.angle_beta   90.00
_cell.angle_gamma   90.00
#
_symmetry.space_group_name_H-M   'P 1'
#
loop_
_entity.id
_entity.type
_entity.pdbx_description
1 polymer ?
#
loop_
_entity_poly.entity_id
_entity_poly.type
_entity_poly.pdbx_seq_one_letter_code
_entity_poly.pdbx_strand_id
1 'polypeptide(L)'
;MRSTNLKRTKRGYVRNLGRLPQGGQPKFYLGHDRVEAARRLELLVALWQVVEDLHASGRRPGPPAWDPSHLEVAKAVARGEPLKVPRDGDYEWPETYYRRVNELALRLGTPVEPANRRTYEVGKEDNLDGIGDYRAKLGTGIGTDRPVLTGQTLHQALRAYQHSIEREYRDADGTISDNGKTKVTQIRTILGYVPDIDLAELDYQGTDELFGIFRRRPPSKRYGRPMARKSCTNYIGELGRFLRWLHLSGEFQWRKPEDFEHIRRNPRELDEDTEKEAADVPIWTVAQLRILNEYATPIERVFLLLGLNCAYGADQAGRLRIGHLHLKDEGLSYIRRVRRKKKTRSIHLLWRQTADGLRWALERRKSQPSDSDILLLTEKNLPYWRKTKGGNRSNAIPRLWDDLLKRVLRDHPNFPRLPFNSLRDTSADMIRRLAGEEVASLHLAHKHQSKDENLGRYTNPVRKRHFRALRRLERKLESVFLAAGEAPWSQRPKTYMGIIKTKRLLELREQGVPPRQIAEELGISVASVHRIAPTRQRKPRA
;
A
#
# COMPACT_ATOMS: atom_id res chain seq x y z
N MET A 1 28.70 -7.00 -3.07
CA MET A 1 29.41 -8.16 -3.64
C MET A 1 29.19 -8.20 -5.15
N ARG A 2 30.25 -8.33 -5.97
CA ARG A 2 30.11 -8.51 -7.43
C ARG A 2 29.36 -9.81 -7.68
N SER A 3 28.38 -9.83 -8.59
CA SER A 3 27.64 -11.05 -8.97
C SER A 3 28.62 -12.04 -9.62
N THR A 4 29.12 -12.97 -8.82
CA THR A 4 30.16 -13.89 -9.27
C THR A 4 29.54 -15.14 -9.86
N ASN A 5 29.49 -15.19 -11.19
CA ASN A 5 28.95 -16.31 -11.95
C ASN A 5 29.67 -17.64 -11.64
N LEU A 6 28.90 -18.74 -11.58
CA LEU A 6 29.40 -20.12 -11.48
C LEU A 6 30.17 -20.51 -12.75
N LYS A 7 31.34 -21.14 -12.62
CA LYS A 7 32.14 -21.64 -13.76
C LYS A 7 31.93 -23.14 -13.91
N ARG A 8 31.48 -23.62 -15.08
CA ARG A 8 31.31 -25.05 -15.37
C ARG A 8 32.64 -25.68 -15.81
N THR A 9 32.94 -26.88 -15.32
CA THR A 9 34.10 -27.70 -15.71
C THR A 9 33.68 -29.15 -16.00
N LYS A 10 34.61 -30.00 -16.46
CA LYS A 10 34.36 -31.44 -16.63
C LYS A 10 33.94 -32.15 -15.33
N ARG A 11 34.32 -31.61 -14.16
CA ARG A 11 34.00 -32.16 -12.82
C ARG A 11 32.83 -31.43 -12.14
N GLY A 12 31.99 -30.72 -12.90
CA GLY A 12 30.87 -29.93 -12.37
C GLY A 12 31.17 -28.44 -12.24
N TYR A 13 30.32 -27.72 -11.50
CA TYR A 13 30.49 -26.30 -11.21
C TYR A 13 31.58 -26.09 -10.16
N VAL A 14 32.45 -25.11 -10.38
CA VAL A 14 33.57 -24.80 -9.48
C VAL A 14 33.63 -23.32 -9.14
N ARG A 15 34.16 -23.02 -7.96
CA ARG A 15 34.41 -21.64 -7.52
C ARG A 15 35.66 -21.55 -6.66
N ASN A 16 36.44 -20.49 -6.88
CA ASN A 16 37.47 -20.06 -5.94
C ASN A 16 36.87 -18.98 -5.03
N LEU A 17 36.98 -19.14 -3.71
CA LEU A 17 36.41 -18.21 -2.74
C LEU A 17 37.29 -18.09 -1.49
N GLY A 18 37.45 -16.87 -0.99
CA GLY A 18 38.27 -16.56 0.18
C GLY A 18 39.78 -16.72 -0.05
N ARG A 19 40.56 -16.79 1.03
CA ARG A 19 42.03 -16.82 1.00
C ARG A 19 42.57 -17.88 1.96
N LEU A 20 43.64 -18.61 1.60
CA LEU A 20 44.35 -19.50 2.53
C LEU A 20 45.43 -18.72 3.32
N PRO A 21 45.82 -19.18 4.53
CA PRO A 21 46.84 -18.50 5.35
C PRO A 21 48.18 -18.31 4.62
N GLN A 22 48.58 -19.28 3.79
CA GLN A 22 49.81 -19.25 2.98
C GLN A 22 49.67 -18.44 1.68
N GLY A 23 48.51 -17.83 1.42
CA GLY A 23 48.17 -17.20 0.14
C GLY A 23 47.41 -18.14 -0.82
N GLY A 24 46.85 -17.55 -1.87
CA GLY A 24 45.98 -18.26 -2.82
C GLY A 24 44.52 -18.38 -2.37
N GLN A 25 43.65 -18.85 -3.27
CA GLN A 25 42.24 -19.06 -3.01
C GLN A 25 41.91 -20.56 -3.11
N PRO A 26 41.22 -21.17 -2.12
CA PRO A 26 40.80 -22.55 -2.24
C PRO A 26 39.73 -22.71 -3.32
N LYS A 27 39.77 -23.84 -4.01
CA LYS A 27 38.85 -24.21 -5.09
C LYS A 27 37.81 -25.21 -4.58
N PHE A 28 36.54 -24.83 -4.62
CA PHE A 28 35.40 -25.64 -4.24
C PHE A 28 34.70 -26.23 -5.45
N TYR A 29 34.38 -27.52 -5.41
CA TYR A 29 33.59 -28.22 -6.41
C TYR A 29 32.17 -28.38 -5.87
N LEU A 30 31.17 -27.84 -6.57
CA LEU A 30 29.81 -27.64 -6.07
C LEU A 30 28.79 -28.62 -6.69
N GLY A 31 29.26 -29.66 -7.38
CA GLY A 31 28.42 -30.65 -8.05
C GLY A 31 28.04 -30.29 -9.50
N HIS A 32 27.25 -31.16 -10.14
CA HIS A 32 26.82 -31.00 -11.54
C HIS A 32 25.48 -30.29 -11.69
N ASP A 33 24.62 -30.31 -10.67
CA ASP A 33 23.35 -29.61 -10.67
C ASP A 33 23.56 -28.10 -10.44
N ARG A 34 22.99 -27.28 -11.33
CA ARG A 34 23.22 -25.82 -11.30
C ARG A 34 22.53 -25.14 -10.14
N VAL A 35 21.33 -25.60 -9.77
CA VAL A 35 20.51 -24.99 -8.71
C VAL A 35 21.13 -25.30 -7.36
N GLU A 36 21.49 -26.56 -7.14
CA GLU A 36 22.16 -26.99 -5.93
C GLU A 36 23.58 -26.37 -5.81
N ALA A 37 24.32 -26.26 -6.92
CA ALA A 37 25.60 -25.55 -6.92
C ALA A 37 25.45 -24.05 -6.55
N ALA A 38 24.35 -23.40 -6.97
CA ALA A 38 24.07 -22.03 -6.60
C ALA A 38 23.75 -21.91 -5.10
N ARG A 39 22.93 -22.81 -4.55
CA ARG A 39 22.62 -22.87 -3.11
C ARG A 39 23.87 -23.08 -2.26
N ARG A 40 24.76 -24.00 -2.67
CA ARG A 40 26.04 -24.24 -2.00
C ARG A 40 26.97 -23.03 -2.09
N LEU A 41 26.95 -22.31 -3.21
CA LEU A 41 27.72 -21.06 -3.34
C LEU A 41 27.21 -19.98 -2.39
N GLU A 42 25.90 -19.82 -2.24
CA GLU A 42 25.32 -18.86 -1.29
C GLU A 42 25.75 -19.16 0.15
N LEU A 43 25.71 -20.43 0.57
CA LEU A 43 26.20 -20.86 1.88
C LEU A 43 27.71 -20.61 2.06
N LEU A 44 28.52 -20.88 1.03
CA LEU A 44 29.96 -20.60 1.06
C LEU A 44 30.27 -19.11 1.19
N VAL A 45 29.49 -18.25 0.52
CA VAL A 45 29.62 -16.79 0.62
C VAL A 45 29.23 -16.31 2.01
N ALA A 46 28.13 -16.82 2.57
CA ALA A 46 27.72 -16.50 3.94
C ALA A 46 28.79 -16.94 4.96
N LEU A 47 29.34 -18.14 4.80
CA LEU A 47 30.42 -18.65 5.64
C LEU A 47 31.69 -17.80 5.54
N TRP A 48 32.06 -17.34 4.34
CA TRP A 48 33.20 -16.44 4.15
C TRP A 48 32.98 -15.08 4.83
N GLN A 49 31.75 -14.55 4.80
CA GLN A 49 31.42 -13.32 5.52
C GLN A 49 31.63 -13.47 7.04
N VAL A 50 31.34 -14.64 7.61
CA VAL A 50 31.65 -14.91 9.04
C VAL A 50 33.13 -14.77 9.32
N VAL A 51 33.99 -15.30 8.43
CA VAL A 51 35.45 -15.17 8.56
C VAL A 51 35.89 -13.71 8.46
N GLU A 52 35.35 -12.95 7.51
CA GLU A 52 35.64 -11.52 7.35
C GLU A 52 35.23 -10.70 8.58
N ASP A 53 34.05 -10.97 9.14
CA ASP A 53 33.54 -10.29 10.33
C ASP A 53 34.40 -10.59 11.57
N LEU A 54 34.82 -11.85 11.75
CA LEU A 54 35.71 -12.25 12.84
C LEU A 54 37.05 -11.49 12.77
N HIS A 55 37.60 -11.31 11.57
CA HIS A 55 38.79 -10.47 11.39
C HIS A 55 38.53 -8.99 11.63
N ALA A 56 37.43 -8.44 11.11
CA ALA A 56 37.06 -7.04 11.30
C ALA A 56 36.86 -6.69 12.78
N SER A 57 36.42 -7.65 13.61
CA SER A 57 36.28 -7.49 15.06
C SER A 57 37.60 -7.49 15.84
N GLY A 58 38.75 -7.64 15.16
CA GLY A 58 40.07 -7.71 15.78
C GLY A 58 40.36 -9.04 16.49
N ARG A 59 39.44 -10.01 16.46
CA ARG A 59 39.62 -11.33 17.10
C ARG A 59 40.72 -12.16 16.43
N ARG A 60 41.13 -11.83 15.21
CA ARG A 60 42.21 -12.50 14.50
C ARG A 60 43.14 -11.50 13.82
N PRO A 61 44.45 -11.53 14.10
CA PRO A 61 45.41 -10.65 13.45
C PRO A 61 45.60 -11.03 11.98
N GLY A 62 45.91 -10.04 11.14
CA GLY A 62 46.18 -10.23 9.71
C GLY A 62 44.96 -10.16 8.79
N PRO A 63 45.15 -10.33 7.47
CA PRO A 63 44.07 -10.33 6.49
C PRO A 63 43.16 -11.55 6.67
N PRO A 64 41.86 -11.45 6.30
CA PRO A 64 40.94 -12.56 6.43
C PRO A 64 41.41 -13.77 5.63
N ALA A 65 41.50 -14.91 6.30
CA ALA A 65 41.89 -16.19 5.73
C ALA A 65 41.07 -17.34 6.34
N TRP A 66 40.83 -18.37 5.54
CA TRP A 66 40.24 -19.62 5.99
C TRP A 66 41.17 -20.30 6.99
N ASP A 67 40.79 -20.32 8.25
CA ASP A 67 41.40 -21.20 9.24
C ASP A 67 40.94 -22.65 9.04
N PRO A 68 41.64 -23.63 9.64
CA PRO A 68 41.37 -25.04 9.39
C PRO A 68 39.92 -25.45 9.62
N SER A 69 39.25 -24.95 10.66
CA SER A 69 37.87 -25.36 10.96
C SER A 69 36.85 -24.79 9.97
N HIS A 70 36.90 -23.50 9.69
CA HIS A 70 36.00 -22.87 8.71
C HIS A 70 36.23 -23.43 7.31
N LEU A 71 37.47 -23.78 6.97
CA LEU A 71 37.77 -24.44 5.70
C LEU A 71 37.15 -25.84 5.62
N GLU A 72 37.19 -26.62 6.69
CA GLU A 72 36.54 -27.94 6.72
C GLU A 72 35.02 -27.84 6.59
N VAL A 73 34.39 -26.87 7.27
CA VAL A 73 32.95 -26.60 7.08
C VAL A 73 32.67 -26.18 5.63
N ALA A 74 33.49 -25.31 5.05
CA ALA A 74 33.34 -24.88 3.65
C ALA A 74 33.46 -26.07 2.68
N LYS A 75 34.39 -27.01 2.94
CA LYS A 75 34.50 -28.24 2.15
C LYS A 75 33.27 -29.13 2.30
N ALA A 76 32.70 -29.27 3.49
CA ALA A 76 31.47 -30.01 3.72
C ALA A 76 30.28 -29.39 2.95
N VAL A 77 30.14 -28.05 2.96
CA VAL A 77 29.15 -27.33 2.14
C VAL A 77 29.33 -27.67 0.65
N ALA A 78 30.57 -27.64 0.16
CA ALA A 78 30.86 -27.91 -1.24
C ALA A 78 30.48 -29.36 -1.64
N ARG A 79 30.77 -30.33 -0.77
CA ARG A 79 30.40 -31.75 -0.96
C ARG A 79 28.89 -32.00 -0.81
N GLY A 80 28.17 -31.11 -0.12
CA GLY A 80 26.74 -31.29 0.21
C GLY A 80 26.52 -32.22 1.39
N GLU A 81 27.51 -32.31 2.28
CA GLU A 81 27.44 -33.08 3.52
C GLU A 81 26.78 -32.26 4.64
N PRO A 82 26.26 -32.91 5.70
CA PRO A 82 25.84 -32.22 6.91
C PRO A 82 26.97 -31.34 7.46
N LEU A 83 26.63 -30.11 7.85
CA LEU A 83 27.60 -29.14 8.35
C LEU A 83 28.04 -29.53 9.75
N LYS A 84 29.25 -30.08 9.87
CA LYS A 84 29.86 -30.42 11.15
C LYS A 84 30.97 -29.42 11.47
N VAL A 85 30.85 -28.74 12.61
CA VAL A 85 31.86 -27.77 13.07
C VAL A 85 32.89 -28.50 13.92
N PRO A 86 34.16 -28.56 13.53
CA PRO A 86 35.22 -29.14 14.34
C PRO A 86 35.71 -28.16 15.41
N ARG A 87 36.36 -28.67 16.45
CA ARG A 87 37.02 -27.82 17.45
C ARG A 87 38.20 -27.06 16.84
N ASP A 88 38.43 -25.84 17.31
CA ASP A 88 39.58 -25.00 16.96
C ASP A 88 40.79 -25.40 17.82
N GLY A 89 41.26 -26.63 17.61
CA GLY A 89 42.37 -27.23 18.36
C GLY A 89 41.97 -27.85 19.70
N ASP A 90 42.93 -28.54 20.32
CA ASP A 90 42.69 -29.33 21.53
C ASP A 90 42.37 -28.48 22.77
N TYR A 91 42.77 -27.21 22.75
CA TYR A 91 42.63 -26.26 23.85
C TYR A 91 41.39 -25.34 23.73
N GLU A 92 40.51 -25.54 22.75
CA GLU A 92 39.27 -24.75 22.67
C GLU A 92 38.36 -25.09 23.85
N TRP A 93 38.08 -24.11 24.71
CA TRP A 93 37.19 -24.30 25.85
C TRP A 93 35.81 -24.80 25.41
N PRO A 94 35.20 -25.78 26.12
CA PRO A 94 33.90 -26.34 25.75
C PRO A 94 32.84 -25.26 25.49
N GLU A 95 32.75 -24.25 26.35
CA GLU A 95 31.81 -23.12 26.17
C GLU A 95 32.06 -22.33 24.87
N THR A 96 33.32 -22.07 24.54
CA THR A 96 33.69 -21.34 23.31
C THR A 96 33.28 -22.13 22.08
N TYR A 97 33.50 -23.45 22.12
CA TYR A 97 33.08 -24.36 21.07
C TYR A 97 31.55 -24.41 20.92
N TYR A 98 30.81 -24.51 22.03
CA TYR A 98 29.34 -24.44 22.03
C TYR A 98 28.81 -23.15 21.40
N ARG A 99 29.32 -21.99 21.83
CA ARG A 99 28.90 -20.67 21.30
C ARG A 99 29.19 -20.55 19.80
N ARG A 100 30.36 -21.01 19.34
CA ARG A 100 30.78 -20.94 17.94
C ARG A 100 29.90 -21.79 17.03
N VAL A 101 29.55 -23.01 17.45
CA VAL A 101 28.63 -23.90 16.71
C VAL A 101 27.26 -23.23 16.52
N ASN A 102 26.70 -22.64 17.57
CA ASN A 102 25.39 -21.99 17.53
C ASN A 102 25.40 -20.65 16.76
N GLU A 103 26.44 -19.83 16.93
CA GLU A 103 26.60 -18.60 16.15
C GLU A 103 26.66 -18.90 14.64
N LEU A 104 27.36 -19.96 14.26
CA LEU A 104 27.46 -20.36 12.86
C LEU A 104 26.12 -20.85 12.30
N ALA A 105 25.38 -21.66 13.05
CA ALA A 105 24.03 -22.10 12.67
C ALA A 105 23.09 -20.91 12.41
N LEU A 106 23.12 -19.92 13.31
CA LEU A 106 22.30 -18.71 13.22
C LEU A 106 22.66 -17.88 11.97
N ARG A 107 23.95 -17.64 11.74
CA ARG A 107 24.42 -16.83 10.59
C ARG A 107 24.18 -17.49 9.24
N LEU A 108 24.24 -18.82 9.17
CA LEU A 108 24.00 -19.57 7.92
C LEU A 108 22.52 -19.87 7.66
N GLY A 109 21.65 -19.67 8.65
CA GLY A 109 20.22 -20.00 8.54
C GLY A 109 19.94 -21.47 8.21
N THR A 110 20.89 -22.35 8.52
CA THR A 110 20.87 -23.78 8.21
C THR A 110 21.32 -24.55 9.44
N PRO A 111 20.73 -25.72 9.76
CA PRO A 111 21.18 -26.55 10.86
C PRO A 111 22.68 -26.92 10.74
N VAL A 112 23.40 -26.80 11.84
CA VAL A 112 24.81 -27.16 11.97
C VAL A 112 24.95 -28.10 13.16
N GLU A 113 25.73 -29.16 13.01
CA GLU A 113 26.00 -30.15 14.04
C GLU A 113 27.41 -29.95 14.64
N PRO A 114 27.61 -30.20 15.94
CA PRO A 114 28.95 -30.27 16.51
C PRO A 114 29.66 -31.55 16.04
N ALA A 115 30.91 -31.45 15.57
CA ALA A 115 31.71 -32.63 15.24
C ALA A 115 32.07 -33.46 16.49
N ASN A 116 32.35 -32.78 17.60
CA ASN A 116 32.55 -33.39 18.92
C ASN A 116 31.33 -33.13 19.83
N ARG A 117 30.40 -34.09 19.88
CA ARG A 117 29.16 -33.94 20.66
C ARG A 117 29.43 -33.83 22.17
N ARG A 118 30.40 -34.57 22.70
CA ARG A 118 30.72 -34.57 24.14
C ARG A 118 31.18 -33.19 24.60
N THR A 119 32.15 -32.59 23.92
CA THR A 119 32.63 -31.24 24.25
C THR A 119 31.55 -30.18 24.06
N TYR A 120 30.65 -30.37 23.09
CA TYR A 120 29.53 -29.46 22.88
C TYR A 120 28.52 -29.50 24.04
N GLU A 121 28.15 -30.68 24.53
CA GLU A 121 27.22 -30.81 25.67
C GLU A 121 27.88 -30.29 26.97
N VAL A 122 29.16 -30.56 27.20
CA VAL A 122 29.89 -29.95 28.33
C VAL A 122 29.90 -28.43 28.21
N GLY A 123 30.16 -27.88 27.02
CA GLY A 123 30.12 -26.44 26.79
C GLY A 123 28.74 -25.81 26.96
N LYS A 124 27.68 -26.57 26.69
CA LYS A 124 26.30 -26.18 26.92
C LYS A 124 25.99 -26.16 28.42
N GLU A 125 26.43 -27.18 29.16
CA GLU A 125 26.34 -27.23 30.62
C GLU A 125 27.15 -26.10 31.26
N ASP A 126 28.42 -25.91 30.89
CA ASP A 126 29.27 -24.81 31.35
C ASP A 126 28.64 -23.43 31.04
N ASN A 127 27.97 -23.29 29.89
CA ASN A 127 27.27 -22.06 29.55
C ASN A 127 26.03 -21.86 30.41
N LEU A 128 25.28 -22.92 30.73
CA LEU A 128 24.12 -22.89 31.64
C LEU A 128 24.54 -22.64 33.10
N ASP A 129 25.64 -23.23 33.54
CA ASP A 129 26.22 -23.06 34.86
C ASP A 129 26.87 -21.68 35.01
N GLY A 130 27.55 -21.19 33.96
CA GLY A 130 27.98 -19.80 33.87
C GLY A 130 26.81 -18.82 33.97
N ILE A 131 25.66 -19.12 33.36
CA ILE A 131 24.43 -18.35 33.54
C ILE A 131 23.93 -18.45 35.01
N GLY A 132 24.08 -19.60 35.67
CA GLY A 132 23.77 -19.83 37.08
C GLY A 132 24.67 -19.06 38.05
N ASP A 133 25.98 -19.05 37.83
CA ASP A 133 26.96 -18.33 38.63
C ASP A 133 26.90 -16.81 38.42
N TYR A 134 26.55 -16.37 37.20
CA TYR A 134 26.20 -14.97 36.94
C TYR A 134 24.90 -14.59 37.68
N ARG A 135 23.87 -15.46 37.73
CA ARG A 135 22.66 -15.24 38.54
C ARG A 135 22.96 -15.13 40.04
N ALA A 136 23.89 -15.93 40.56
CA ALA A 136 24.29 -15.89 41.97
C ALA A 136 25.11 -14.63 42.32
N LYS A 137 26.01 -14.20 41.42
CA LYS A 137 26.79 -12.95 41.58
C LYS A 137 25.92 -11.68 41.41
N LEU A 138 24.83 -11.75 40.63
CA LEU A 138 23.86 -10.66 40.45
C LEU A 138 22.90 -10.46 41.64
N GLY A 139 22.86 -11.38 42.61
CA GLY A 139 21.99 -11.27 43.79
C GLY A 139 22.45 -10.26 44.85
N THR A 140 23.63 -9.66 44.72
CA THR A 140 24.26 -8.88 45.83
C THR A 140 24.72 -7.46 45.47
N GLY A 141 24.56 -6.99 44.23
CA GLY A 141 25.08 -5.68 43.82
C GLY A 141 24.11 -4.88 42.96
N ILE A 142 23.69 -3.72 43.47
CA ILE A 142 22.88 -2.71 42.79
C ILE A 142 23.49 -2.34 41.43
N GLY A 143 22.70 -2.47 40.35
CA GLY A 143 22.78 -1.59 39.18
C GLY A 143 23.66 -2.00 38.00
N THR A 144 23.33 -3.11 37.30
CA THR A 144 23.35 -3.18 35.83
C THR A 144 22.38 -4.27 35.37
N ASP A 145 21.11 -3.91 35.22
CA ASP A 145 20.03 -4.78 34.74
C ASP A 145 20.31 -5.26 33.31
N ARG A 146 20.62 -6.54 33.13
CA ARG A 146 20.28 -7.24 31.88
C ARG A 146 19.06 -8.12 32.14
N PRO A 147 18.01 -7.99 31.33
CA PRO A 147 16.73 -8.61 31.62
C PRO A 147 16.84 -10.14 31.47
N VAL A 148 16.24 -10.87 32.41
CA VAL A 148 16.20 -12.35 32.40
C VAL A 148 15.41 -12.80 31.17
N LEU A 149 16.08 -13.50 30.25
CA LEU A 149 15.46 -14.00 29.01
C LEU A 149 14.22 -14.85 29.34
N THR A 150 13.11 -14.52 28.70
CA THR A 150 11.82 -15.19 28.90
C THR A 150 11.65 -16.42 28.02
N GLY A 151 12.45 -16.55 26.96
CA GLY A 151 12.26 -17.53 25.89
C GLY A 151 11.08 -17.21 24.96
N GLN A 152 10.33 -16.14 25.24
CA GLN A 152 9.25 -15.63 24.41
C GLN A 152 9.81 -14.50 23.53
N THR A 153 9.52 -14.51 22.23
CA THR A 153 10.11 -13.54 21.29
C THR A 153 9.11 -12.49 20.81
N LEU A 154 9.64 -11.36 20.35
CA LEU A 154 8.85 -10.28 19.75
C LEU A 154 8.03 -10.77 18.54
N HIS A 155 8.60 -11.60 17.66
CA HIS A 155 7.86 -12.09 16.50
C HIS A 155 6.75 -13.07 16.90
N GLN A 156 6.98 -13.91 17.91
CA GLN A 156 5.92 -14.77 18.47
C GLN A 156 4.75 -13.92 18.97
N ALA A 157 5.04 -12.89 19.78
CA ALA A 157 4.04 -11.97 20.30
C ALA A 157 3.30 -11.19 19.20
N LEU A 158 4.00 -10.67 18.19
CA LEU A 158 3.38 -9.97 17.05
C LEU A 158 2.47 -10.89 16.23
N ARG A 159 2.85 -12.16 16.05
CA ARG A 159 1.99 -13.16 15.38
C ARG A 159 0.77 -13.47 16.23
N ALA A 160 0.91 -13.67 17.53
CA ALA A 160 -0.24 -13.85 18.43
C ALA A 160 -1.19 -12.64 18.37
N TYR A 161 -0.65 -11.43 18.38
CA TYR A 161 -1.44 -10.21 18.19
C TYR A 161 -2.15 -10.16 16.83
N GLN A 162 -1.49 -10.57 15.75
CA GLN A 162 -2.13 -10.67 14.43
C GLN A 162 -3.36 -11.60 14.47
N HIS A 163 -3.24 -12.78 15.10
CA HIS A 163 -4.37 -13.71 15.27
C HIS A 163 -5.49 -13.10 16.12
N SER A 164 -5.16 -12.33 17.16
CA SER A 164 -6.15 -11.60 17.97
C SER A 164 -6.94 -10.59 17.12
N ILE A 165 -6.26 -9.84 16.23
CA ILE A 165 -6.90 -8.91 15.30
C ILE A 165 -7.84 -9.65 14.34
N GLU A 166 -7.39 -10.78 13.80
CA GLU A 166 -8.18 -11.61 12.87
C GLU A 166 -9.45 -12.20 13.54
N ARG A 167 -9.42 -12.39 14.86
CA ARG A 167 -10.59 -12.80 15.65
C ARG A 167 -11.53 -11.62 15.95
N GLU A 168 -10.99 -10.51 16.44
CA GLU A 168 -11.77 -9.36 16.92
C GLU A 168 -12.40 -8.54 15.78
N TYR A 169 -11.65 -8.30 14.70
CA TYR A 169 -12.06 -7.36 13.65
C TYR A 169 -12.86 -8.02 12.54
N ARG A 170 -14.01 -8.62 12.87
CA ARG A 170 -14.91 -9.27 11.90
C ARG A 170 -16.12 -8.41 11.55
N ASP A 171 -16.52 -8.46 10.29
CA ASP A 171 -17.81 -7.95 9.83
C ASP A 171 -18.92 -8.95 10.21
N ALA A 172 -20.19 -8.55 10.07
CA ALA A 172 -21.34 -9.37 10.43
C ALA A 172 -21.44 -10.70 9.64
N ASP A 173 -20.76 -10.79 8.49
CA ASP A 173 -20.64 -11.99 7.66
C ASP A 173 -19.52 -12.94 8.12
N GLY A 174 -18.89 -12.65 9.27
CA GLY A 174 -17.77 -13.41 9.82
C GLY A 174 -16.44 -13.17 9.10
N THR A 175 -16.40 -12.40 8.01
CA THR A 175 -15.15 -12.08 7.31
C THR A 175 -14.36 -11.02 8.06
N ILE A 176 -13.03 -11.01 7.93
CA ILE A 176 -12.22 -9.94 8.51
C ILE A 176 -12.55 -8.59 7.82
N SER A 177 -12.84 -7.60 8.65
CA SER A 177 -13.17 -6.24 8.24
C SER A 177 -12.01 -5.56 7.50
N ASP A 178 -12.32 -4.53 6.69
CA ASP A 178 -11.31 -3.71 6.00
C ASP A 178 -10.24 -3.15 6.98
N ASN A 179 -10.68 -2.79 8.18
CA ASN A 179 -9.80 -2.28 9.23
C ASN A 179 -8.88 -3.38 9.78
N GLY A 180 -9.44 -4.56 10.08
CA GLY A 180 -8.67 -5.72 10.51
C GLY A 180 -7.59 -6.10 9.49
N LYS A 181 -7.93 -6.18 8.19
CA LYS A 181 -6.96 -6.45 7.13
C LYS A 181 -5.83 -5.42 7.06
N THR A 182 -6.18 -4.15 7.23
CA THR A 182 -5.20 -3.05 7.24
C THR A 182 -4.22 -3.25 8.39
N LYS A 183 -4.71 -3.56 9.59
CA LYS A 183 -3.89 -3.85 10.78
C LYS A 183 -3.02 -5.09 10.60
N VAL A 184 -3.57 -6.20 10.11
CA VAL A 184 -2.80 -7.41 9.77
C VAL A 184 -1.67 -7.10 8.79
N THR A 185 -1.94 -6.29 7.76
CA THR A 185 -0.92 -5.86 6.79
C THR A 185 0.15 -4.99 7.44
N GLN A 186 -0.24 -4.11 8.36
CA GLN A 186 0.68 -3.30 9.16
C GLN A 186 1.59 -4.19 10.02
N ILE A 187 1.04 -5.16 10.75
CA ILE A 187 1.81 -6.11 11.57
C ILE A 187 2.78 -6.93 10.71
N ARG A 188 2.33 -7.46 9.57
CA ARG A 188 3.23 -8.16 8.63
C ARG A 188 4.35 -7.27 8.13
N THR A 189 4.06 -5.99 7.88
CA THR A 189 5.09 -5.04 7.49
C THR A 189 6.06 -4.79 8.64
N ILE A 190 5.55 -4.60 9.86
CA ILE A 190 6.34 -4.40 11.08
C ILE A 190 7.29 -5.58 11.30
N LEU A 191 6.79 -6.82 11.25
CA LEU A 191 7.59 -8.05 11.33
C LEU A 191 8.76 -8.07 10.33
N GLY A 192 8.60 -7.43 9.18
CA GLY A 192 9.67 -7.33 8.19
C GLY A 192 10.81 -6.39 8.59
N TYR A 193 10.58 -5.38 9.43
CA TYR A 193 11.60 -4.39 9.79
C TYR A 193 12.20 -4.59 11.18
N VAL A 194 11.47 -5.22 12.08
CA VAL A 194 11.89 -5.35 13.49
C VAL A 194 12.66 -6.66 13.68
N PRO A 195 13.77 -6.66 14.43
CA PRO A 195 14.49 -7.90 14.74
C PRO A 195 13.61 -8.82 15.61
N ASP A 196 13.89 -10.12 15.57
CA ASP A 196 13.27 -11.06 16.50
C ASP A 196 14.16 -11.19 17.74
N ILE A 197 13.77 -10.48 18.81
CA ILE A 197 14.49 -10.43 20.09
C ILE A 197 13.63 -11.06 21.18
N ASP A 198 14.25 -11.45 22.30
CA ASP A 198 13.51 -11.89 23.48
C ASP A 198 12.66 -10.74 24.04
N LEU A 199 11.46 -11.04 24.53
CA LEU A 199 10.60 -10.02 25.13
C LEU A 199 11.25 -9.38 26.35
N ALA A 200 12.14 -10.08 27.06
CA ALA A 200 12.90 -9.51 28.17
C ALA A 200 13.70 -8.27 27.74
N GLU A 201 14.25 -8.27 26.52
CA GLU A 201 15.02 -7.16 25.94
C GLU A 201 14.15 -5.97 25.53
N LEU A 202 12.82 -6.10 25.54
CA LEU A 202 11.88 -4.99 25.33
C LEU A 202 11.65 -4.21 26.62
N ASP A 203 12.72 -3.76 27.25
CA ASP A 203 12.68 -2.76 28.31
C ASP A 203 12.32 -1.37 27.74
N TYR A 204 12.53 -0.30 28.51
CA TYR A 204 12.31 1.05 28.01
C TYR A 204 13.14 1.36 26.75
N GLN A 205 14.43 1.02 26.76
CA GLN A 205 15.36 1.30 25.66
C GLN A 205 15.02 0.47 24.44
N GLY A 206 14.82 -0.85 24.59
CA GLY A 206 14.41 -1.72 23.49
C GLY A 206 13.08 -1.30 22.88
N THR A 207 12.15 -0.81 23.70
CA THR A 207 10.89 -0.25 23.21
C THR A 207 11.09 1.08 22.45
N ASP A 208 11.90 2.02 22.95
CA ASP A 208 12.20 3.27 22.23
C ASP A 208 12.93 2.99 20.91
N GLU A 209 13.83 2.02 20.87
CA GLU A 209 14.51 1.56 19.66
C GLU A 209 13.53 0.97 18.63
N LEU A 210 12.58 0.16 19.08
CA LEU A 210 11.51 -0.41 18.25
C LEU A 210 10.68 0.69 17.56
N PHE A 211 10.27 1.72 18.32
CA PHE A 211 9.64 2.90 17.74
C PHE A 211 10.62 3.70 16.87
N GLY A 212 11.89 3.76 17.27
CA GLY A 212 13.02 4.37 16.59
C GLY A 212 13.18 3.94 15.14
N ILE A 213 12.96 2.65 14.86
CA ILE A 213 12.98 2.11 13.49
C ILE A 213 12.07 2.92 12.58
N PHE A 214 10.79 3.08 12.94
CA PHE A 214 9.82 3.79 12.13
C PHE A 214 9.92 5.31 12.26
N ARG A 215 10.42 5.83 13.40
CA ARG A 215 10.72 7.24 13.55
C ARG A 215 11.76 7.72 12.54
N ARG A 216 12.79 6.90 12.30
CA ARG A 216 13.85 7.15 11.30
C ARG A 216 13.41 6.95 9.85
N ARG A 217 12.17 6.48 9.62
CA ARG A 217 11.57 6.24 8.30
C ARG A 217 12.46 5.35 7.43
N PRO A 218 12.49 4.03 7.72
CA PRO A 218 13.41 3.12 7.04
C PRO A 218 13.11 3.11 5.53
N PRO A 219 14.06 2.71 4.68
CA PRO A 219 13.80 2.58 3.26
C PRO A 219 12.72 1.51 3.03
N SER A 220 11.72 1.85 2.21
CA SER A 220 10.67 0.91 1.83
C SER A 220 11.28 -0.30 1.13
N LYS A 221 11.07 -1.51 1.66
CA LYS A 221 11.50 -2.77 1.01
C LYS A 221 11.05 -2.90 -0.45
N ARG A 222 9.96 -2.23 -0.84
CA ARG A 222 9.42 -2.26 -2.20
C ARG A 222 10.09 -1.26 -3.14
N TYR A 223 10.45 -0.08 -2.65
CA TYR A 223 10.85 1.06 -3.50
C TYR A 223 12.25 1.60 -3.21
N GLY A 224 12.90 1.14 -2.14
CA GLY A 224 14.22 1.62 -1.69
C GLY A 224 14.23 3.04 -1.10
N ARG A 225 13.16 3.83 -1.27
CA ARG A 225 13.04 5.20 -0.76
C ARG A 225 12.52 5.24 0.68
N PRO A 226 12.85 6.28 1.48
CA PRO A 226 12.30 6.46 2.82
C PRO A 226 10.78 6.32 2.83
N MET A 227 10.24 5.58 3.82
CA MET A 227 8.80 5.41 3.95
C MET A 227 8.08 6.75 4.14
N ALA A 228 6.85 6.90 3.65
CA ALA A 228 6.06 8.11 3.87
C ALA A 228 5.79 8.35 5.37
N ARG A 229 5.85 9.62 5.83
CA ARG A 229 5.58 10.02 7.23
C ARG A 229 4.30 9.40 7.76
N LYS A 230 3.21 9.50 6.98
CA LYS A 230 1.90 8.94 7.36
C LYS A 230 1.92 7.42 7.57
N SER A 231 2.68 6.69 6.76
CA SER A 231 2.81 5.23 6.90
C SER A 231 3.54 4.88 8.20
N CYS A 232 4.64 5.57 8.51
CA CYS A 232 5.36 5.40 9.77
C CYS A 232 4.49 5.77 10.98
N THR A 233 3.74 6.88 10.93
CA THR A 233 2.78 7.24 11.99
C THR A 233 1.77 6.13 12.23
N ASN A 234 1.26 5.49 11.16
CA ASN A 234 0.32 4.38 11.29
C ASN A 234 0.97 3.15 11.94
N TYR A 235 2.20 2.80 11.56
CA TYR A 235 2.93 1.67 12.14
C TYR A 235 3.30 1.90 13.60
N ILE A 236 3.78 3.10 13.95
CA ILE A 236 4.02 3.49 15.34
C ILE A 236 2.72 3.41 16.15
N GLY A 237 1.61 3.92 15.59
CA GLY A 237 0.31 3.81 16.23
C GLY A 237 -0.14 2.37 16.45
N GLU A 238 0.16 1.46 15.52
CA GLU A 238 -0.16 0.04 15.65
C GLU A 238 0.78 -0.69 16.62
N LEU A 239 2.08 -0.40 16.61
CA LEU A 239 3.04 -0.87 17.60
C LEU A 239 2.61 -0.49 19.03
N GLY A 240 2.16 0.75 19.23
CA GLY A 240 1.64 1.16 20.53
C GLY A 240 0.38 0.39 20.96
N ARG A 241 -0.47 -0.04 20.01
CA ARG A 241 -1.62 -0.90 20.33
C ARG A 241 -1.19 -2.34 20.64
N PHE A 242 -0.24 -2.86 19.87
CA PHE A 242 0.38 -4.16 20.10
C PHE A 242 0.99 -4.25 21.50
N LEU A 243 1.84 -3.29 21.90
CA LEU A 243 2.49 -3.32 23.22
C LEU A 243 1.49 -3.19 24.36
N ARG A 244 0.42 -2.38 24.21
CA ARG A 244 -0.68 -2.36 25.20
C ARG A 244 -1.42 -3.69 25.26
N TRP A 245 -1.66 -4.34 24.13
CA TRP A 245 -2.26 -5.67 24.10
C TRP A 245 -1.34 -6.70 24.77
N LEU A 246 -0.05 -6.67 24.47
CA LEU A 246 0.97 -7.59 25.00
C LEU A 246 1.06 -7.51 26.53
N HIS A 247 1.01 -6.29 27.06
CA HIS A 247 0.96 -6.06 28.51
C HIS A 247 -0.25 -6.72 29.18
N LEU A 248 -1.39 -6.82 28.47
CA LEU A 248 -2.66 -7.30 28.99
C LEU A 248 -2.96 -8.78 28.65
N SER A 249 -2.22 -9.40 27.74
CA SER A 249 -2.64 -10.66 27.11
C SER A 249 -2.55 -11.88 28.02
N GLY A 250 -1.83 -11.83 29.15
CA GLY A 250 -1.63 -12.95 30.08
C GLY A 250 -0.78 -14.11 29.52
N GLU A 251 -0.82 -14.34 28.21
CA GLU A 251 -0.03 -15.32 27.44
C GLU A 251 1.48 -15.03 27.46
N PHE A 252 1.86 -13.77 27.71
CA PHE A 252 3.25 -13.32 27.68
C PHE A 252 3.64 -12.72 29.04
N GLN A 253 4.87 -13.01 29.46
CA GLN A 253 5.42 -12.54 30.74
C GLN A 253 5.85 -11.07 30.68
N TRP A 254 5.85 -10.47 29.49
CA TRP A 254 6.23 -9.07 29.31
C TRP A 254 5.29 -8.10 30.03
N ARG A 255 5.87 -7.04 30.58
CA ARG A 255 5.14 -5.92 31.19
C ARG A 255 5.63 -4.61 30.60
N LYS A 256 4.68 -3.70 30.39
CA LYS A 256 4.94 -2.36 29.87
C LYS A 256 5.88 -1.62 30.83
N PRO A 257 7.01 -1.06 30.36
CA PRO A 257 7.88 -0.23 31.21
C PRO A 257 7.10 0.94 31.82
N GLU A 258 7.47 1.36 33.04
CA GLU A 258 6.81 2.45 33.75
C GLU A 258 6.81 3.75 32.92
N ASP A 259 7.95 4.07 32.32
CA ASP A 259 8.16 5.27 31.51
C ASP A 259 7.66 5.17 30.06
N PHE A 260 6.93 4.11 29.70
CA PHE A 260 6.50 3.87 28.31
C PHE A 260 5.74 5.04 27.65
N GLU A 261 5.00 5.82 28.43
CA GLU A 261 4.26 6.97 27.90
C GLU A 261 5.18 8.17 27.54
N HIS A 262 6.42 8.19 28.03
CA HIS A 262 7.44 9.19 27.69
C HIS A 262 8.17 8.91 26.37
N ILE A 263 7.97 7.73 25.78
CA ILE A 263 8.60 7.36 24.50
C ILE A 263 8.07 8.24 23.37
N ARG A 264 8.98 8.89 22.63
CA ARG A 264 8.61 9.75 21.49
C ARG A 264 8.06 8.90 20.34
N ARG A 265 6.95 9.33 19.75
CA ARG A 265 6.22 8.57 18.70
C ARG A 265 6.13 9.29 17.34
N ASN A 266 6.69 10.48 17.21
CA ASN A 266 6.59 11.25 15.96
C ASN A 266 7.69 10.82 14.98
N PRO A 267 7.34 10.41 13.73
CA PRO A 267 8.34 10.21 12.70
C PRO A 267 9.07 11.49 12.33
N ARG A 268 10.34 11.36 11.95
CA ARG A 268 11.14 12.44 11.40
C ARG A 268 10.45 13.04 10.18
N GLU A 269 10.39 14.36 10.16
CA GLU A 269 9.96 15.15 9.00
C GLU A 269 11.12 15.27 8.00
N LEU A 270 10.81 15.14 6.73
CA LEU A 270 11.75 15.35 5.63
C LEU A 270 11.31 16.60 4.86
N ASP A 271 12.25 17.29 4.22
CA ASP A 271 11.96 18.53 3.48
C ASP A 271 10.88 18.31 2.43
N GLU A 272 10.89 17.17 1.72
CA GLU A 272 9.83 16.79 0.78
C GLU A 272 8.43 16.70 1.40
N ASP A 273 8.30 16.38 2.69
CA ASP A 273 7.00 16.35 3.35
C ASP A 273 6.52 17.77 3.62
N THR A 274 7.41 18.65 4.09
CA THR A 274 7.10 20.06 4.34
C THR A 274 6.71 20.76 3.04
N GLU A 275 7.43 20.50 1.94
CA GLU A 275 7.05 20.98 0.61
C GLU A 275 5.67 20.46 0.17
N LYS A 276 5.38 19.16 0.37
CA LYS A 276 4.08 18.58 0.03
C LYS A 276 2.93 19.10 0.91
N GLU A 277 3.20 19.39 2.19
CA GLU A 277 2.22 19.96 3.12
C GLU A 277 1.96 21.45 2.82
N ALA A 278 2.98 22.18 2.34
CA ALA A 278 2.86 23.57 1.90
C ALA A 278 2.24 23.72 0.50
N ALA A 279 2.30 22.67 -0.33
CA ALA A 279 1.76 22.69 -1.68
C ALA A 279 0.21 22.80 -1.69
N ASP A 280 -0.30 23.59 -2.62
CA ASP A 280 -1.73 23.68 -2.86
C ASP A 280 -2.32 22.33 -3.28
N VAL A 281 -3.55 22.07 -2.81
CA VAL A 281 -4.27 20.85 -3.21
C VAL A 281 -4.57 20.92 -4.72
N PRO A 282 -4.15 19.94 -5.52
CA PRO A 282 -4.39 19.97 -6.95
C PRO A 282 -5.89 19.80 -7.24
N ILE A 283 -6.47 20.80 -7.89
CA ILE A 283 -7.88 20.86 -8.26
C ILE A 283 -8.05 21.05 -9.76
N TRP A 284 -9.22 20.68 -10.28
CA TRP A 284 -9.57 20.89 -11.68
C TRP A 284 -10.04 22.31 -11.93
N THR A 285 -9.55 22.91 -13.01
CA THR A 285 -10.10 24.16 -13.53
C THR A 285 -11.42 23.91 -14.26
N VAL A 286 -12.25 24.95 -14.40
CA VAL A 286 -13.53 24.85 -15.14
C VAL A 286 -13.30 24.40 -16.59
N ALA A 287 -12.24 24.89 -17.25
CA ALA A 287 -11.87 24.48 -18.60
C ALA A 287 -11.53 22.99 -18.69
N GLN A 288 -10.78 22.47 -17.71
CA GLN A 288 -10.47 21.04 -17.64
C GLN A 288 -11.71 20.19 -17.36
N LEU A 289 -12.58 20.64 -16.45
CA LEU A 289 -13.86 19.96 -16.19
C LEU A 289 -14.75 19.90 -17.44
N ARG A 290 -14.74 20.96 -18.25
CA ARG A 290 -15.44 21.01 -19.54
C ARG A 290 -14.97 19.88 -20.46
N ILE A 291 -13.65 19.75 -20.63
CA ILE A 291 -13.03 18.68 -21.44
C ILE A 291 -13.38 17.31 -20.85
N LEU A 292 -13.27 17.11 -19.53
CA LEU A 292 -13.64 15.84 -18.90
C LEU A 292 -15.09 15.46 -19.18
N ASN A 293 -16.02 16.40 -19.04
CA ASN A 293 -17.43 16.12 -19.28
C ASN A 293 -17.75 15.90 -20.76
N GLU A 294 -17.03 16.57 -21.67
CA GLU A 294 -17.13 16.33 -23.10
C GLU A 294 -16.73 14.90 -23.48
N TYR A 295 -15.70 14.33 -22.85
CA TYR A 295 -15.19 12.98 -23.15
C TYR A 295 -15.85 11.85 -22.33
N ALA A 296 -16.68 12.21 -21.34
CA ALA A 296 -17.33 11.25 -20.47
C ALA A 296 -18.43 10.45 -21.21
N THR A 297 -18.47 9.14 -20.97
CA THR A 297 -19.65 8.30 -21.22
C THR A 297 -20.74 8.62 -20.19
N PRO A 298 -22.00 8.22 -20.42
CA PRO A 298 -23.08 8.48 -19.47
C PRO A 298 -22.78 8.05 -18.02
N ILE A 299 -22.18 6.87 -17.82
CA ILE A 299 -21.86 6.38 -16.47
C ILE A 299 -20.70 7.16 -15.83
N GLU A 300 -19.67 7.53 -16.59
CA GLU A 300 -18.58 8.37 -16.08
C GLU A 300 -19.07 9.77 -15.73
N ARG A 301 -20.02 10.30 -16.51
CA ARG A 301 -20.66 11.58 -16.25
C ARG A 301 -21.46 11.56 -14.94
N VAL A 302 -22.18 10.48 -14.65
CA VAL A 302 -22.81 10.30 -13.33
C VAL A 302 -21.76 10.35 -12.21
N PHE A 303 -20.64 9.64 -12.34
CA PHE A 303 -19.57 9.69 -11.34
C PHE A 303 -18.92 11.08 -11.21
N LEU A 304 -18.68 11.76 -12.33
CA LEU A 304 -18.16 13.13 -12.37
C LEU A 304 -19.10 14.09 -11.62
N LEU A 305 -20.39 14.03 -11.91
CA LEU A 305 -21.41 14.86 -11.26
C LEU A 305 -21.58 14.52 -9.77
N LEU A 306 -21.48 13.25 -9.37
CA LEU A 306 -21.48 12.89 -7.94
C LEU A 306 -20.25 13.44 -7.21
N GLY A 307 -19.09 13.46 -7.87
CA GLY A 307 -17.88 14.09 -7.36
C GLY A 307 -18.04 15.60 -7.17
N LEU A 308 -18.57 16.30 -8.18
CA LEU A 308 -18.70 17.76 -8.17
C LEU A 308 -19.90 18.26 -7.37
N ASN A 309 -21.09 17.66 -7.51
CA ASN A 309 -22.30 18.10 -6.84
C ASN A 309 -22.35 17.67 -5.37
N CYS A 310 -21.82 16.47 -5.05
CA CYS A 310 -21.96 15.87 -3.72
C CYS A 310 -20.64 15.70 -2.96
N ALA A 311 -19.50 16.10 -3.53
CA ALA A 311 -18.16 15.85 -2.97
C ALA A 311 -17.92 14.37 -2.63
N TYR A 312 -18.50 13.45 -3.42
CA TYR A 312 -18.34 12.02 -3.17
C TYR A 312 -17.01 11.51 -3.72
N GLY A 313 -16.23 10.88 -2.84
CA GLY A 313 -15.13 10.03 -3.29
C GLY A 313 -15.63 8.72 -3.88
N ALA A 314 -14.73 7.94 -4.49
CA ALA A 314 -15.07 6.69 -5.19
C ALA A 314 -15.90 5.72 -4.31
N ASP A 315 -15.51 5.50 -3.05
CA ASP A 315 -16.25 4.62 -2.12
C ASP A 315 -17.67 5.14 -1.85
N GLN A 316 -17.82 6.47 -1.68
CA GLN A 316 -19.12 7.07 -1.41
C GLN A 316 -20.05 6.99 -2.62
N ALA A 317 -19.53 7.24 -3.83
CA ALA A 317 -20.29 7.17 -5.06
C ALA A 317 -20.68 5.72 -5.39
N GLY A 318 -19.74 4.77 -5.28
CA GLY A 318 -20.00 3.36 -5.59
C GLY A 318 -20.94 2.66 -4.60
N ARG A 319 -21.08 3.16 -3.37
CA ARG A 319 -22.04 2.68 -2.36
C ARG A 319 -23.36 3.46 -2.35
N LEU A 320 -23.64 4.24 -3.38
CA LEU A 320 -24.93 4.93 -3.47
C LEU A 320 -26.05 3.88 -3.61
N ARG A 321 -27.09 4.00 -2.79
CA ARG A 321 -28.22 3.07 -2.72
C ARG A 321 -29.46 3.75 -3.29
N ILE A 322 -30.38 2.96 -3.82
CA ILE A 322 -31.64 3.47 -4.39
C ILE A 322 -32.40 4.27 -3.33
N GLY A 323 -32.54 3.75 -2.11
CA GLY A 323 -33.23 4.44 -1.00
C GLY A 323 -32.55 5.72 -0.48
N HIS A 324 -31.36 6.08 -0.96
CA HIS A 324 -30.75 7.39 -0.65
C HIS A 324 -31.26 8.51 -1.56
N LEU A 325 -31.90 8.16 -2.69
CA LEU A 325 -32.33 9.11 -3.70
C LEU A 325 -33.71 9.66 -3.37
N HIS A 326 -33.85 10.97 -3.41
CA HIS A 326 -35.12 11.67 -3.37
C HIS A 326 -35.20 12.53 -4.63
N LEU A 327 -35.65 11.92 -5.72
CA LEU A 327 -35.82 12.57 -7.01
C LEU A 327 -37.28 13.01 -7.15
N LYS A 328 -37.50 14.26 -7.53
CA LYS A 328 -38.81 14.82 -7.79
C LYS A 328 -38.83 15.44 -9.18
N ASP A 329 -39.95 15.30 -9.87
CA ASP A 329 -40.16 15.94 -11.17
C ASP A 329 -40.39 17.44 -10.98
N GLU A 330 -41.13 17.81 -9.94
CA GLU A 330 -41.29 19.19 -9.49
C GLU A 330 -40.70 19.39 -8.08
N GLY A 331 -39.90 20.44 -7.92
CA GLY A 331 -39.28 20.83 -6.65
C GLY A 331 -37.84 20.32 -6.46
N LEU A 332 -37.42 20.21 -5.20
CA LEU A 332 -36.02 19.95 -4.84
C LEU A 332 -35.70 18.46 -4.82
N SER A 333 -34.85 18.02 -5.74
CA SER A 333 -34.21 16.70 -5.70
C SER A 333 -32.97 16.72 -4.80
N TYR A 334 -32.76 15.69 -3.98
CA TYR A 334 -31.60 15.60 -3.09
C TYR A 334 -31.17 14.15 -2.84
N ILE A 335 -29.90 13.97 -2.43
CA ILE A 335 -29.42 12.71 -1.86
C ILE A 335 -29.36 12.87 -0.34
N ARG A 336 -29.89 11.90 0.39
CA ARG A 336 -29.82 11.83 1.87
C ARG A 336 -29.11 10.56 2.31
N ARG A 337 -28.08 10.71 3.15
CA ARG A 337 -27.27 9.58 3.64
C ARG A 337 -26.87 9.76 5.10
N VAL A 338 -26.64 8.65 5.78
CA VAL A 338 -25.94 8.62 7.07
C VAL A 338 -24.57 8.01 6.89
N ARG A 339 -23.51 8.77 7.16
CA ARG A 339 -22.14 8.28 7.12
C ARG A 339 -21.85 7.48 8.39
N ARG A 340 -22.07 6.16 8.36
CA ARG A 340 -21.94 5.25 9.51
C ARG A 340 -20.68 5.47 10.35
N LYS A 341 -19.50 5.60 9.72
CA LYS A 341 -18.21 5.83 10.43
C LYS A 341 -18.21 7.03 11.37
N LYS A 342 -18.93 8.11 11.03
CA LYS A 342 -18.96 9.35 11.81
C LYS A 342 -20.35 9.66 12.38
N LYS A 343 -21.33 8.76 12.17
CA LYS A 343 -22.76 8.93 12.47
C LYS A 343 -23.33 10.28 11.99
N THR A 344 -22.77 10.86 10.92
CA THR A 344 -23.15 12.19 10.42
C THR A 344 -24.18 12.07 9.31
N ARG A 345 -25.29 12.81 9.41
CA ARG A 345 -26.31 12.92 8.35
C ARG A 345 -25.88 13.92 7.29
N SER A 346 -25.73 13.43 6.06
CA SER A 346 -25.41 14.23 4.86
C SER A 346 -26.68 14.42 4.02
N ILE A 347 -26.93 15.65 3.56
CA ILE A 347 -27.94 15.92 2.52
C ILE A 347 -27.33 16.87 1.51
N HIS A 348 -27.43 16.51 0.23
CA HIS A 348 -26.92 17.31 -0.88
C HIS A 348 -28.07 17.58 -1.85
N LEU A 349 -28.33 18.87 -2.09
CA LEU A 349 -29.24 19.30 -3.15
C LEU A 349 -28.64 18.89 -4.51
N LEU A 350 -29.45 18.29 -5.36
CA LEU A 350 -29.02 17.88 -6.70
C LEU A 350 -29.22 19.02 -7.70
N TRP A 351 -28.20 19.23 -8.52
CA TRP A 351 -28.31 19.96 -9.78
C TRP A 351 -29.25 19.22 -10.72
N ARG A 352 -29.83 19.94 -11.69
CA ARG A 352 -30.72 19.32 -12.68
C ARG A 352 -30.02 18.17 -13.42
N GLN A 353 -28.80 18.42 -13.88
CA GLN A 353 -27.99 17.44 -14.62
C GLN A 353 -27.65 16.22 -13.77
N THR A 354 -27.40 16.40 -12.47
CA THR A 354 -27.14 15.28 -11.56
C THR A 354 -28.40 14.46 -11.33
N ALA A 355 -29.55 15.11 -11.14
CA ALA A 355 -30.83 14.42 -10.99
C ALA A 355 -31.18 13.62 -12.25
N ASP A 356 -31.00 14.20 -13.43
CA ASP A 356 -31.25 13.53 -14.72
C ASP A 356 -30.31 12.33 -14.94
N GLY A 357 -29.03 12.47 -14.61
CA GLY A 357 -28.09 11.35 -14.65
C GLY A 357 -28.43 10.23 -13.68
N LEU A 358 -28.99 10.55 -12.52
CA LEU A 358 -29.45 9.55 -11.55
C LEU A 358 -30.77 8.89 -11.98
N ARG A 359 -31.68 9.61 -12.65
CA ARG A 359 -32.85 9.01 -13.31
C ARG A 359 -32.42 8.03 -14.40
N TRP A 360 -31.50 8.43 -15.27
CA TRP A 360 -30.92 7.53 -16.26
C TRP A 360 -30.30 6.28 -15.63
N ALA A 361 -29.57 6.45 -14.51
CA ALA A 361 -28.99 5.32 -13.79
C ALA A 361 -30.06 4.40 -13.16
N LEU A 362 -31.18 4.94 -12.68
CA LEU A 362 -32.31 4.17 -12.18
C LEU A 362 -32.99 3.37 -13.31
N GLU A 363 -33.24 3.99 -14.46
CA GLU A 363 -33.80 3.29 -15.62
C GLU A 363 -32.87 2.17 -16.09
N ARG A 364 -31.57 2.44 -16.18
CA ARG A 364 -30.56 1.40 -16.44
C ARG A 364 -30.60 0.30 -15.38
N ARG A 365 -30.78 0.63 -14.10
CA ARG A 365 -30.81 -0.34 -13.00
C ARG A 365 -32.00 -1.30 -13.10
N LYS A 366 -33.12 -0.89 -13.70
CA LYS A 366 -34.30 -1.75 -13.93
C LYS A 366 -33.99 -2.94 -14.85
N SER A 367 -33.10 -2.77 -15.82
CA SER A 367 -32.68 -3.84 -16.74
C SER A 367 -31.48 -4.67 -16.24
N GLN A 368 -30.98 -4.40 -15.03
CA GLN A 368 -29.82 -5.07 -14.45
C GLN A 368 -30.24 -5.91 -13.24
N PRO A 369 -30.43 -7.24 -13.38
CA PRO A 369 -30.77 -8.09 -12.25
C PRO A 369 -29.66 -8.07 -11.19
N SER A 370 -30.02 -7.77 -9.94
CA SER A 370 -29.11 -7.81 -8.79
C SER A 370 -29.90 -7.68 -7.48
N ASP A 371 -29.55 -8.53 -6.50
CA ASP A 371 -30.14 -8.54 -5.15
C ASP A 371 -29.65 -7.38 -4.27
N SER A 372 -28.72 -6.56 -4.78
CA SER A 372 -28.16 -5.42 -4.03
C SER A 372 -29.00 -4.16 -4.19
N ASP A 373 -29.22 -3.42 -3.10
CA ASP A 373 -29.84 -2.09 -3.11
C ASP A 373 -28.93 -0.96 -3.68
N ILE A 374 -27.73 -1.32 -4.16
CA ILE A 374 -26.78 -0.40 -4.80
C ILE A 374 -27.31 0.05 -6.16
N LEU A 375 -27.24 1.36 -6.40
CA LEU A 375 -27.72 2.01 -7.62
C LEU A 375 -26.81 1.73 -8.82
N LEU A 376 -25.49 1.95 -8.65
CA LEU A 376 -24.55 1.97 -9.76
C LEU A 376 -23.89 0.60 -9.94
N LEU A 377 -24.27 -0.10 -11.00
CA LEU A 377 -23.74 -1.40 -11.38
C LEU A 377 -22.90 -1.32 -12.67
N THR A 378 -21.90 -2.19 -12.76
CA THR A 378 -21.13 -2.44 -13.99
C THR A 378 -22.00 -3.13 -15.04
N GLU A 379 -21.50 -3.25 -16.27
CA GLU A 379 -22.19 -4.00 -17.35
C GLU A 379 -22.41 -5.47 -17.01
N LYS A 380 -21.61 -6.02 -16.08
CA LYS A 380 -21.76 -7.40 -15.58
C LYS A 380 -22.73 -7.51 -14.39
N ASN A 381 -23.56 -6.48 -14.15
CA ASN A 381 -24.49 -6.36 -13.03
C ASN A 381 -23.84 -6.46 -11.64
N LEU A 382 -22.52 -6.26 -11.56
CA LEU A 382 -21.80 -6.20 -10.30
C LEU A 382 -21.73 -4.75 -9.81
N PRO A 383 -21.93 -4.47 -8.51
CA PRO A 383 -21.68 -3.15 -7.93
C PRO A 383 -20.29 -2.60 -8.27
N TYR A 384 -20.22 -1.32 -8.61
CA TYR A 384 -18.94 -0.63 -8.80
C TYR A 384 -18.10 -0.67 -7.52
N TRP A 385 -18.75 -0.52 -6.37
CA TRP A 385 -18.16 -0.81 -5.08
C TRP A 385 -18.45 -2.26 -4.68
N ARG A 386 -17.39 -3.07 -4.54
CA ARG A 386 -17.45 -4.42 -3.98
C ARG A 386 -16.10 -4.81 -3.40
N LYS A 387 -16.08 -5.80 -2.50
CA LYS A 387 -14.86 -6.48 -2.09
C LYS A 387 -14.46 -7.48 -3.19
N THR A 388 -13.16 -7.60 -3.50
CA THR A 388 -12.63 -8.62 -4.42
C THR A 388 -12.51 -9.97 -3.70
N LYS A 389 -12.07 -11.05 -4.37
CA LYS A 389 -11.80 -12.34 -3.70
C LYS A 389 -10.76 -12.23 -2.58
N GLY A 390 -9.72 -11.40 -2.75
CA GLY A 390 -8.77 -11.05 -1.67
C GLY A 390 -9.35 -10.09 -0.63
N GLY A 391 -10.60 -9.67 -0.82
CA GLY A 391 -11.34 -8.64 -0.09
C GLY A 391 -10.64 -7.30 0.03
N ASN A 392 -9.86 -6.94 -0.99
CA ASN A 392 -9.52 -5.55 -1.27
C ASN A 392 -10.73 -4.87 -1.90
N ARG A 393 -10.75 -3.53 -1.90
CA ARG A 393 -11.79 -2.78 -2.61
C ARG A 393 -11.62 -2.94 -4.13
N SER A 394 -12.74 -3.03 -4.83
CA SER A 394 -12.80 -3.00 -6.29
C SER A 394 -12.19 -1.71 -6.82
N ASN A 395 -11.30 -1.84 -7.80
CA ASN A 395 -10.71 -0.72 -8.54
C ASN A 395 -11.59 -0.28 -9.73
N ALA A 396 -12.88 -0.63 -9.75
CA ALA A 396 -13.75 -0.34 -10.90
C ALA A 396 -13.92 1.16 -11.18
N ILE A 397 -14.10 2.00 -10.15
CA ILE A 397 -14.24 3.46 -10.32
C ILE A 397 -12.90 4.10 -10.68
N PRO A 398 -11.78 3.82 -9.99
CA PRO A 398 -10.46 4.28 -10.43
C PRO A 398 -10.16 3.92 -11.89
N ARG A 399 -10.43 2.68 -12.29
CA ARG A 399 -10.23 2.23 -13.67
C ARG A 399 -11.11 2.99 -14.67
N LEU A 400 -12.38 3.17 -14.35
CA LEU A 400 -13.32 3.95 -15.14
C LEU A 400 -12.83 5.41 -15.31
N TRP A 401 -12.28 6.01 -14.26
CA TRP A 401 -11.69 7.34 -14.31
C TRP A 401 -10.40 7.38 -15.15
N ASP A 402 -9.51 6.41 -14.97
CA ASP A 402 -8.28 6.30 -15.76
C ASP A 402 -8.59 6.12 -17.25
N ASP A 403 -9.62 5.35 -17.58
CA ASP A 403 -10.04 5.13 -18.96
C ASP A 403 -10.63 6.40 -19.58
N LEU A 404 -11.32 7.25 -18.80
CA LEU A 404 -11.71 8.61 -19.23
C LEU A 404 -10.48 9.48 -19.49
N LEU A 405 -9.53 9.54 -18.55
CA LEU A 405 -8.31 10.33 -18.72
C LEU A 405 -7.49 9.88 -19.93
N LYS A 406 -7.38 8.58 -20.18
CA LYS A 406 -6.70 8.05 -21.39
C LYS A 406 -7.36 8.55 -22.67
N ARG A 407 -8.69 8.65 -22.71
CA ARG A 407 -9.39 9.18 -23.90
C ARG A 407 -9.13 10.67 -24.08
N VAL A 408 -9.15 11.46 -23.00
CA VAL A 408 -8.81 12.88 -23.05
C VAL A 408 -7.36 13.08 -23.51
N LEU A 409 -6.42 12.34 -22.93
CA LEU A 409 -4.99 12.45 -23.22
C LEU A 409 -4.60 12.11 -24.65
N ARG A 410 -5.43 11.35 -25.37
CA ARG A 410 -5.22 11.08 -26.79
C ARG A 410 -5.30 12.36 -27.64
N ASP A 411 -6.20 13.25 -27.28
CA ASP A 411 -6.46 14.50 -27.99
C ASP A 411 -5.83 15.71 -27.30
N HIS A 412 -5.53 15.59 -26.00
CA HIS A 412 -4.92 16.62 -25.16
C HIS A 412 -3.72 16.05 -24.39
N PRO A 413 -2.53 15.87 -25.01
CA PRO A 413 -1.40 15.18 -24.38
C PRO A 413 -0.90 15.83 -23.07
N ASN A 414 -1.06 17.15 -22.95
CA ASN A 414 -0.65 17.92 -21.76
C ASN A 414 -1.74 18.00 -20.68
N PHE A 415 -2.84 17.25 -20.81
CA PHE A 415 -3.92 17.27 -19.82
C PHE A 415 -3.46 16.67 -18.49
N PRO A 416 -3.74 17.29 -17.33
CA PRO A 416 -3.23 16.79 -16.06
C PRO A 416 -3.90 15.46 -15.66
N ARG A 417 -3.15 14.64 -14.92
CA ARG A 417 -3.63 13.37 -14.37
C ARG A 417 -3.91 13.49 -12.87
N LEU A 418 -5.12 13.91 -12.51
CA LEU A 418 -5.57 13.90 -11.12
C LEU A 418 -6.46 12.67 -10.83
N PRO A 419 -6.38 12.06 -9.63
CA PRO A 419 -7.20 10.91 -9.28
C PRO A 419 -8.68 11.29 -9.15
N PHE A 420 -9.61 10.33 -9.25
CA PHE A 420 -11.06 10.60 -9.15
C PHE A 420 -11.46 11.46 -7.94
N ASN A 421 -10.82 11.25 -6.77
CA ASN A 421 -11.13 11.99 -5.56
C ASN A 421 -10.77 13.49 -5.64
N SER A 422 -9.94 13.92 -6.59
CA SER A 422 -9.69 15.35 -6.82
C SER A 422 -10.95 16.13 -7.22
N LEU A 423 -12.00 15.47 -7.75
CA LEU A 423 -13.31 16.11 -7.98
C LEU A 423 -13.95 16.57 -6.67
N ARG A 424 -13.80 15.76 -5.61
CA ARG A 424 -14.28 16.11 -4.26
C ARG A 424 -13.53 17.32 -3.73
N ASP A 425 -12.20 17.36 -3.92
CA ASP A 425 -11.37 18.47 -3.46
C ASP A 425 -11.67 19.75 -4.25
N THR A 426 -11.82 19.62 -5.57
CA THR A 426 -12.24 20.71 -6.47
C THR A 426 -13.57 21.32 -6.04
N SER A 427 -14.57 20.48 -5.79
CA SER A 427 -15.89 20.95 -5.37
C SER A 427 -15.84 21.62 -3.99
N ALA A 428 -15.12 21.03 -3.04
CA ALA A 428 -14.97 21.60 -1.71
C ALA A 428 -14.26 22.96 -1.74
N ASP A 429 -13.21 23.13 -2.53
CA ASP A 429 -12.54 24.41 -2.73
C ASP A 429 -13.48 25.45 -3.33
N MET A 430 -14.22 25.10 -4.39
CA MET A 430 -15.18 26.02 -5.00
C MET A 430 -16.30 26.42 -4.02
N ILE A 431 -16.82 25.50 -3.22
CA ILE A 431 -17.81 25.81 -2.17
C ILE A 431 -17.19 26.69 -1.08
N ARG A 432 -15.95 26.42 -0.66
CA ARG A 432 -15.24 27.23 0.34
C ARG A 432 -15.12 28.68 -0.13
N ARG A 433 -14.73 28.90 -1.39
CA ARG A 433 -14.66 30.25 -1.98
C ARG A 433 -16.03 30.93 -2.08
N LEU A 434 -17.10 30.16 -2.34
CA LEU A 434 -18.45 30.72 -2.49
C LEU A 434 -19.16 31.01 -1.17
N ALA A 435 -18.87 30.26 -0.10
CA ALA A 435 -19.70 30.25 1.10
C ALA A 435 -18.95 30.05 2.42
N GLY A 436 -17.62 29.94 2.42
CA GLY A 436 -16.78 29.82 3.61
C GLY A 436 -16.51 28.38 4.06
N GLU A 437 -15.66 28.25 5.08
CA GLU A 437 -15.15 26.97 5.59
C GLU A 437 -16.23 26.07 6.18
N GLU A 438 -17.20 26.64 6.91
CA GLU A 438 -18.26 25.87 7.56
C GLU A 438 -19.12 25.13 6.54
N VAL A 439 -19.50 25.84 5.47
CA VAL A 439 -20.32 25.27 4.39
C VAL A 439 -19.54 24.24 3.59
N ALA A 440 -18.25 24.45 3.35
CA ALA A 440 -17.39 23.45 2.71
C ALA A 440 -17.23 22.19 3.57
N SER A 441 -17.07 22.34 4.88
CA SER A 441 -16.99 21.22 5.84
C SER A 441 -18.30 20.42 5.88
N LEU A 442 -19.45 21.12 5.89
CA LEU A 442 -20.77 20.51 5.75
C LEU A 442 -20.91 19.78 4.41
N HIS A 443 -20.45 20.39 3.32
CA HIS A 443 -20.48 19.78 1.98
C HIS A 443 -19.67 18.48 1.90
N LEU A 444 -18.53 18.42 2.60
CA LEU A 444 -17.68 17.22 2.70
C LEU A 444 -18.21 16.14 3.67
N ALA A 445 -19.31 16.44 4.39
CA ALA A 445 -19.87 15.64 5.47
C ALA A 445 -18.81 15.29 6.53
N HIS A 446 -18.07 16.30 6.97
CA HIS A 446 -17.17 16.20 8.11
C HIS A 446 -17.96 16.25 9.42
N LYS A 447 -17.40 15.66 10.48
CA LYS A 447 -18.05 15.57 11.81
C LYS A 447 -18.13 16.96 12.45
N HIS A 448 -17.04 17.71 12.36
CA HIS A 448 -16.93 19.06 12.89
C HIS A 448 -17.06 20.03 11.72
N GLN A 449 -18.09 20.88 11.79
CA GLN A 449 -18.41 21.88 10.76
C GLN A 449 -17.80 23.23 11.09
N SER A 450 -17.49 23.47 12.37
CA SER A 450 -16.87 24.71 12.85
C SER A 450 -15.59 24.38 13.61
N LYS A 451 -14.79 25.41 13.91
CA LYS A 451 -13.63 25.29 14.82
C LYS A 451 -14.03 24.87 16.23
N ASP A 452 -15.22 25.28 16.67
CA ASP A 452 -15.82 24.76 17.90
C ASP A 452 -16.40 23.36 17.62
N GLU A 453 -15.75 22.35 18.18
CA GLU A 453 -16.15 20.95 18.03
C GLU A 453 -17.49 20.64 18.71
N ASN A 454 -17.92 21.45 19.68
CA ASN A 454 -19.14 21.27 20.46
C ASN A 454 -20.36 21.96 19.85
N LEU A 455 -20.18 22.97 19.00
CA LEU A 455 -21.28 23.73 18.40
C LEU A 455 -22.35 22.85 17.73
N GLY A 456 -21.94 21.75 17.11
CA GLY A 456 -22.83 20.79 16.46
C GLY A 456 -23.73 19.98 17.41
N ARG A 457 -23.50 20.04 18.72
CA ARG A 457 -24.40 19.46 19.74
C ARG A 457 -25.60 20.36 20.03
N TYR A 458 -25.45 21.67 19.83
CA TYR A 458 -26.43 22.69 20.19
C TYR A 458 -27.13 23.32 18.98
N THR A 459 -26.60 23.13 17.77
CA THR A 459 -27.08 23.80 16.57
C THR A 459 -27.33 22.85 15.42
N ASN A 460 -28.26 23.24 14.54
CA ASN A 460 -28.53 22.53 13.30
C ASN A 460 -27.56 22.96 12.18
N PRO A 461 -27.16 22.05 11.28
CA PRO A 461 -26.31 22.41 10.14
C PRO A 461 -26.90 23.51 9.27
N VAL A 462 -26.06 24.42 8.74
CA VAL A 462 -26.43 25.57 7.89
C VAL A 462 -26.90 25.19 6.47
N ARG A 463 -27.88 24.28 6.35
CA ARG A 463 -28.35 23.66 5.10
C ARG A 463 -28.85 24.68 4.06
N LYS A 464 -29.60 25.71 4.48
CA LYS A 464 -30.09 26.74 3.56
C LYS A 464 -28.92 27.46 2.86
N ARG A 465 -27.85 27.78 3.60
CA ARG A 465 -26.63 28.39 3.05
C ARG A 465 -25.89 27.43 2.11
N HIS A 466 -25.81 26.15 2.48
CA HIS A 466 -25.23 25.11 1.63
C HIS A 466 -25.98 24.94 0.30
N PHE A 467 -27.32 24.92 0.33
CA PHE A 467 -28.12 24.79 -0.89
C PHE A 467 -27.98 26.00 -1.82
N ARG A 468 -27.92 27.22 -1.25
CA ARG A 468 -27.60 28.43 -2.02
C ARG A 468 -26.21 28.35 -2.65
N ALA A 469 -25.21 27.85 -1.93
CA ALA A 469 -23.86 27.65 -2.46
C ALA A 469 -23.84 26.63 -3.60
N LEU A 470 -24.58 25.52 -3.48
CA LEU A 470 -24.71 24.51 -4.54
C LEU A 470 -25.36 25.08 -5.80
N ARG A 471 -26.38 25.92 -5.69
CA ARG A 471 -27.01 26.62 -6.84
C ARG A 471 -26.06 27.63 -7.50
N ARG A 472 -25.27 28.36 -6.71
CA ARG A 472 -24.23 29.26 -7.25
C ARG A 472 -23.16 28.47 -8.00
N LEU A 473 -22.75 27.32 -7.44
CA LEU A 473 -21.78 26.44 -8.09
C LEU A 473 -22.34 25.83 -9.39
N GLU A 474 -23.62 25.44 -9.40
CA GLU A 474 -24.32 24.97 -10.62
C GLU A 474 -24.19 25.99 -11.75
N ARG A 475 -24.52 27.26 -11.49
CA ARG A 475 -24.37 28.35 -12.47
C ARG A 475 -22.93 28.55 -12.92
N LYS A 476 -21.97 28.49 -11.99
CA LYS A 476 -20.54 28.62 -12.32
C LYS A 476 -20.03 27.49 -13.22
N LEU A 477 -20.67 26.32 -13.20
CA LEU A 477 -20.31 25.15 -13.99
C LEU A 477 -21.20 24.95 -15.22
N GLU A 478 -22.01 25.94 -15.59
CA GLU A 478 -22.92 25.85 -16.74
C GLU A 478 -22.20 25.45 -18.03
N SER A 479 -21.03 26.05 -18.31
CA SER A 479 -20.21 25.70 -19.48
C SER A 479 -19.71 24.25 -19.46
N VAL A 480 -19.54 23.66 -18.27
CA VAL A 480 -19.17 22.25 -18.13
C VAL A 480 -20.33 21.37 -18.55
N PHE A 481 -21.55 21.72 -18.15
CA PHE A 481 -22.75 20.94 -18.50
C PHE A 481 -23.06 20.99 -19.99
N LEU A 482 -22.97 22.18 -20.61
CA LEU A 482 -23.19 22.36 -22.04
C LEU A 482 -22.24 21.51 -22.90
N ALA A 483 -21.00 21.28 -22.44
CA ALA A 483 -20.02 20.48 -23.17
C ALA A 483 -20.37 18.99 -23.27
N ALA A 484 -21.39 18.50 -22.54
CA ALA A 484 -21.88 17.14 -22.73
C ALA A 484 -22.67 16.95 -24.04
N GLY A 485 -23.10 18.05 -24.67
CA GLY A 485 -23.95 18.06 -25.87
C GLY A 485 -25.44 17.88 -25.56
N GLU A 486 -26.26 17.81 -26.61
CA GLU A 486 -27.73 17.75 -26.52
C GLU A 486 -28.26 16.45 -25.93
N ALA A 487 -27.55 15.33 -26.15
CA ALA A 487 -27.93 14.00 -25.70
C ALA A 487 -26.89 13.41 -24.71
N PRO A 488 -26.72 14.00 -23.50
CA PRO A 488 -25.64 13.66 -22.57
C PRO A 488 -25.76 12.25 -21.98
N TRP A 489 -26.91 11.60 -22.09
CA TRP A 489 -27.17 10.26 -21.54
C TRP A 489 -27.21 9.17 -22.60
N SER A 490 -27.07 9.55 -23.88
CA SER A 490 -26.98 8.60 -24.99
C SER A 490 -25.61 7.95 -25.04
N GLN A 491 -25.58 6.65 -25.34
CA GLN A 491 -24.34 5.92 -25.47
C GLN A 491 -23.65 6.32 -26.76
N ARG A 492 -22.41 6.80 -26.67
CA ARG A 492 -21.65 7.15 -27.86
C ARG A 492 -21.21 5.89 -28.60
N PRO A 493 -21.21 5.90 -29.94
CA PRO A 493 -20.61 4.83 -30.72
C PRO A 493 -19.17 4.60 -30.28
N LYS A 494 -18.75 3.33 -30.13
CA LYS A 494 -17.35 2.99 -29.84
C LYS A 494 -16.48 3.38 -31.04
N THR A 495 -15.89 4.56 -30.97
CA THR A 495 -14.94 5.06 -31.97
C THR A 495 -13.53 4.83 -31.46
N TYR A 496 -12.70 4.20 -32.30
CA TYR A 496 -11.27 4.06 -32.03
C TYR A 496 -10.51 5.39 -32.20
N MET A 497 -11.16 6.37 -32.82
CA MET A 497 -10.65 7.70 -33.11
C MET A 497 -10.92 8.68 -31.96
N GLY A 498 -10.08 9.71 -31.82
CA GLY A 498 -10.32 10.82 -30.90
C GLY A 498 -11.58 11.63 -31.26
N ILE A 499 -12.12 12.36 -30.28
CA ILE A 499 -13.30 13.21 -30.47
C ILE A 499 -12.97 14.36 -31.41
N ILE A 500 -11.80 14.99 -31.26
CA ILE A 500 -11.39 16.11 -32.12
C ILE A 500 -11.36 15.66 -33.59
N LYS A 501 -10.71 14.53 -33.87
CA LYS A 501 -10.66 13.97 -35.23
C LYS A 501 -12.05 13.58 -35.74
N THR A 502 -12.92 13.08 -34.89
CA THR A 502 -14.30 12.71 -35.26
C THR A 502 -15.14 13.94 -35.60
N LYS A 503 -15.01 15.03 -34.82
CA LYS A 503 -15.66 16.31 -35.12
C LYS A 503 -15.16 16.89 -36.44
N ARG A 504 -13.83 16.94 -36.63
CA ARG A 504 -13.22 17.41 -37.87
C ARG A 504 -13.65 16.58 -39.08
N LEU A 505 -13.77 15.26 -38.92
CA LEU A 505 -14.31 14.37 -39.95
C LEU A 505 -15.75 14.75 -40.34
N LEU A 506 -16.62 14.97 -39.35
CA LEU A 506 -18.01 15.36 -39.60
C LEU A 506 -18.11 16.74 -40.26
N GLU A 507 -17.30 17.71 -39.83
CA GLU A 507 -17.21 19.04 -40.45
C GLU A 507 -16.75 18.96 -41.91
N LEU A 508 -15.65 18.25 -42.20
CA LEU A 508 -15.15 18.05 -43.56
C LEU A 508 -16.19 17.34 -44.44
N ARG A 509 -16.98 16.44 -43.84
CA ARG A 509 -18.08 15.78 -44.54
C ARG A 509 -19.23 16.70 -44.87
N GLU A 510 -19.60 17.57 -43.95
CA GLU A 510 -20.63 18.58 -44.16
C GLU A 510 -20.21 19.59 -45.24
N GLN A 511 -18.91 19.89 -45.33
CA GLN A 511 -18.29 20.70 -46.38
C GLN A 511 -18.17 19.98 -47.75
N GLY A 512 -18.58 18.71 -47.85
CA GLY A 512 -18.57 17.95 -49.09
C GLY A 512 -17.20 17.37 -49.48
N VAL A 513 -16.22 17.37 -48.57
CA VAL A 513 -14.87 16.86 -48.86
C VAL A 513 -14.91 15.34 -49.15
N PRO A 514 -14.26 14.85 -50.24
CA PRO A 514 -14.27 13.45 -50.61
C PRO A 514 -13.70 12.52 -49.53
N PRO A 515 -14.21 11.28 -49.39
CA PRO A 515 -13.78 10.33 -48.35
C PRO A 515 -12.26 10.12 -48.27
N ARG A 516 -11.61 10.06 -49.44
CA ARG A 516 -10.16 9.83 -49.57
C ARG A 516 -9.35 11.02 -49.03
N GLN A 517 -9.75 12.24 -49.35
CA GLN A 517 -9.09 13.44 -48.89
C GLN A 517 -9.25 13.63 -47.37
N ILE A 518 -10.43 13.34 -46.82
CA ILE A 518 -10.64 13.34 -45.36
C ILE A 518 -9.74 12.30 -44.66
N ALA A 519 -9.61 11.11 -45.27
CA ALA A 519 -8.80 10.04 -44.73
C ALA A 519 -7.31 10.44 -44.67
N GLU A 520 -6.81 11.07 -45.72
CA GLU A 520 -5.45 11.61 -45.81
C GLU A 520 -5.22 12.75 -44.80
N GLU A 521 -6.10 13.76 -44.75
CA GLU A 521 -5.99 14.91 -43.85
C GLU A 521 -5.95 14.49 -42.36
N LEU A 522 -6.75 13.49 -41.99
CA LEU A 522 -6.85 13.05 -40.60
C LEU A 522 -5.91 11.90 -40.24
N GLY A 523 -5.18 11.35 -41.22
CA GLY A 523 -4.32 10.18 -41.06
C GLY A 523 -5.09 8.94 -40.60
N ILE A 524 -6.21 8.63 -41.26
CA ILE A 524 -7.12 7.50 -40.95
C ILE A 524 -7.43 6.71 -42.22
N SER A 525 -7.99 5.50 -42.09
CA SER A 525 -8.42 4.74 -43.26
C SER A 525 -9.74 5.28 -43.85
N VAL A 526 -9.88 5.20 -45.18
CA VAL A 526 -11.12 5.56 -45.89
C VAL A 526 -12.33 4.78 -45.34
N ALA A 527 -12.13 3.52 -44.97
CA ALA A 527 -13.14 2.67 -44.33
C ALA A 527 -13.62 3.25 -42.98
N SER A 528 -12.73 3.90 -42.22
CA SER A 528 -13.11 4.58 -40.97
C SER A 528 -13.99 5.79 -41.24
N VAL A 529 -13.74 6.53 -42.34
CA VAL A 529 -14.57 7.66 -42.76
C VAL A 529 -15.99 7.22 -43.08
N HIS A 530 -16.16 6.17 -43.90
CA HIS A 530 -17.48 5.65 -44.25
C HIS A 530 -18.23 5.05 -43.05
N ARG A 531 -17.52 4.47 -42.08
CA ARG A 531 -18.13 3.90 -40.88
C ARG A 531 -18.72 4.97 -39.96
N ILE A 532 -18.04 6.11 -39.83
CA ILE A 532 -18.44 7.20 -38.93
C ILE A 532 -19.48 8.11 -39.59
N ALA A 533 -19.31 8.38 -40.88
CA ALA A 533 -20.20 9.20 -41.68
C ALA A 533 -20.62 8.42 -42.93
N PRO A 534 -21.61 7.51 -42.83
CA PRO A 534 -22.11 6.77 -43.98
C PRO A 534 -22.63 7.74 -45.03
N THR A 535 -22.33 7.43 -46.29
CA THR A 535 -22.75 8.23 -47.44
C THR A 535 -24.26 8.42 -47.38
N ARG A 536 -24.77 9.66 -47.42
CA ARG A 536 -26.22 9.91 -47.54
C ARG A 536 -26.72 9.07 -48.71
N GLN A 537 -27.66 8.15 -48.45
CA GLN A 537 -28.33 7.41 -49.51
C GLN A 537 -28.87 8.45 -50.48
N ARG A 538 -28.43 8.40 -51.75
CA ARG A 538 -29.03 9.21 -52.80
C ARG A 538 -30.53 8.90 -52.77
N LYS A 539 -31.37 9.91 -52.50
CA LYS A 539 -32.81 9.77 -52.70
C LYS A 539 -33.01 9.19 -54.11
N PRO A 540 -33.83 8.14 -54.28
CA PRO A 540 -34.11 7.62 -55.62
C PRO A 540 -34.58 8.81 -56.47
N ARG A 541 -34.01 8.93 -57.67
CA ARG A 541 -34.48 9.90 -58.66
C ARG A 541 -35.94 9.56 -58.94
N ALA A 542 -36.84 10.50 -58.64
CA ALA A 542 -38.23 10.44 -59.04
C ALA A 542 -38.32 10.57 -60.57
#